data_AF-A0A962Z0L5-F1
#
_entry.id   AF-A0A962Z0L5-F1
#
_cell.length_a   1.000
_cell.length_b   1.000
_cell.length_c   1.000
_cell.angle_alpha   90.00
_cell.angle_beta   90.00
_cell.angle_gamma   90.00
#
_symmetry.space_group_name_H-M   'P 1'
#
loop_
_entity.id
_entity.type
_entity.pdbx_description
1 polymer ?
#
loop_
_entity_poly.entity_id
_entity_poly.type
_entity_poly.pdbx_seq_one_letter_code
_entity_poly.pdbx_strand_id
1 'polypeptide(L)' 'MTIELPPRDGDGYLKDMDAWSPEVARAMAEADQFELTGEKWAQILKAREYYDEHSVVPP' A
#
# COMPACT_ATOMS: atom_id res chain seq x y z
N MET A 1 -5.76 4.94 17.64
CA MET A 1 -5.79 3.48 17.47
C MET A 1 -4.59 3.15 16.61
N THR A 2 -3.66 2.33 17.10
CA THR A 2 -2.54 1.84 16.29
C THR A 2 -3.04 0.62 15.53
N ILE A 3 -3.02 0.66 14.19
CA ILE A 3 -3.38 -0.50 13.38
C ILE A 3 -2.21 -1.51 13.45
N GLU A 4 -2.52 -2.80 13.50
CA GLU A 4 -1.50 -3.84 13.34
C GLU A 4 -1.16 -3.97 11.85
N LEU A 5 0.12 -3.88 11.50
CA LEU A 5 0.55 -3.98 10.11
C LEU A 5 0.47 -5.44 9.63
N PRO A 6 -0.14 -5.70 8.46
CA PRO A 6 -0.13 -7.04 7.87
C PRO A 6 1.29 -7.53 7.58
N PRO A 7 1.50 -8.85 7.47
CA PRO A 7 2.79 -9.43 7.14
C PRO A 7 3.36 -8.90 5.82
N ARG A 8 4.63 -8.49 5.86
CA ARG A 8 5.40 -8.06 4.69
C ARG A 8 6.49 -9.06 4.35
N ASP A 9 6.93 -9.08 3.10
CA ASP A 9 8.12 -9.81 2.68
C ASP A 9 9.42 -9.05 3.04
N GLY A 10 10.57 -9.58 2.59
CA GLY A 10 11.87 -8.98 2.88
C GLY A 10 12.11 -7.64 2.18
N ASP A 11 11.37 -7.35 1.12
CA ASP A 11 11.49 -6.14 0.31
C ASP A 11 10.45 -5.07 0.71
N GLY A 12 9.52 -5.42 1.60
CA GLY A 12 8.52 -4.51 2.16
C GLY A 12 7.16 -4.57 1.47
N TYR A 13 6.91 -5.54 0.58
CA TYR A 13 5.60 -5.75 -0.03
C TYR A 13 4.68 -6.51 0.91
N LEU A 14 3.37 -6.26 0.79
CA LEU A 14 2.37 -7.07 1.49
C LEU A 14 2.42 -8.51 0.95
N LYS A 15 2.47 -9.50 1.85
CA LYS A 15 2.39 -10.92 1.47
C LYS A 15 1.03 -11.31 0.92
N ASP A 16 0.01 -10.57 1.32
CA ASP A 16 -1.37 -10.71 0.85
C ASP A 16 -1.84 -9.35 0.32
N MET A 17 -2.14 -9.27 -0.97
CA MET A 17 -2.56 -8.04 -1.62
C MET A 17 -3.98 -7.61 -1.23
N ASP A 18 -4.81 -8.56 -0.77
CA ASP A 18 -6.16 -8.32 -0.28
C ASP A 18 -6.14 -7.70 1.13
N ALA A 19 -5.01 -7.80 1.85
CA ALA A 19 -4.80 -7.13 3.12
C ALA A 19 -4.59 -5.61 2.97
N TRP A 20 -4.55 -5.09 1.74
CA TRP A 20 -4.39 -3.67 1.53
C TRP A 20 -5.67 -2.91 1.86
N SER A 21 -5.51 -1.81 2.59
CA SER A 21 -6.53 -0.79 2.76
C SER A 21 -5.86 0.59 2.81
N PRO A 22 -6.62 1.68 2.66
CA PRO A 22 -6.07 3.02 2.84
C PRO A 22 -5.37 3.22 4.19
N GLU A 23 -5.87 2.60 5.24
CA GLU A 23 -5.32 2.64 6.60
C GLU A 23 -4.02 1.87 6.69
N VAL A 24 -3.94 0.68 6.09
CA VAL A 24 -2.71 -0.11 6.01
C VAL A 24 -1.63 0.65 5.24
N ALA A 25 -1.95 1.24 4.09
CA ALA A 25 -0.99 2.02 3.32
C ALA A 25 -0.42 3.21 4.11
N ARG A 26 -1.26 3.91 4.87
CA ARG A 26 -0.81 5.01 5.75
C ARG A 26 0.05 4.52 6.89
N ALA A 27 -0.34 3.43 7.54
CA ALA A 27 0.43 2.84 8.63
C ALA A 27 1.79 2.32 8.15
N MET A 28 1.86 1.74 6.94
CA MET A 28 3.12 1.32 6.33
C MET A 28 4.03 2.52 6.09
N ALA A 29 3.49 3.60 5.53
CA ALA A 29 4.26 4.82 5.30
C ALA A 29 4.74 5.47 6.61
N GLU A 30 3.91 5.48 7.66
CA GLU A 30 4.32 5.97 8.98
C GLU A 30 5.45 5.11 9.58
N ALA A 31 5.32 3.77 9.52
CA ALA A 31 6.34 2.84 10.02
C ALA A 31 7.66 2.95 9.26
N ASP A 32 7.59 3.20 7.95
CA ASP A 32 8.76 3.40 7.09
C ASP A 32 9.26 4.86 7.11
N GLN A 33 8.70 5.71 7.98
CA GLN A 33 8.99 7.15 8.10
C GLN A 33 8.92 7.91 6.77
N PHE A 34 8.00 7.49 5.91
CA PHE A 34 7.80 8.02 4.58
C PHE A 34 6.59 8.95 4.51
N GLU A 35 6.79 10.15 3.97
CA GLU A 35 5.69 11.11 3.79
C GLU A 35 4.84 10.77 2.55
N LEU A 36 3.59 10.41 2.79
CA LEU A 36 2.56 10.27 1.75
C LEU A 36 1.88 11.62 1.44
N THR A 37 2.41 12.30 0.43
CA THR A 37 1.75 13.50 -0.13
C THR A 37 0.51 13.11 -0.93
N GLY A 38 -0.38 14.08 -1.20
CA GLY A 38 -1.58 13.84 -2.01
C GLY A 38 -1.30 13.31 -3.42
N GLU A 39 -0.19 13.74 -4.03
CA GLU A 39 0.24 13.25 -5.34
C GLU A 39 0.66 11.77 -5.28
N LYS A 40 1.49 11.40 -4.30
CA LYS A 40 1.90 10.00 -4.08
C LYS A 40 0.69 9.12 -3.78
N TRP A 41 -0.26 9.63 -2.99
CA TRP A 41 -1.51 8.94 -2.71
C TRP A 41 -2.33 8.68 -3.97
N ALA A 42 -2.45 9.67 -4.86
CA ALA A 42 -3.15 9.50 -6.13
C ALA A 42 -2.50 8.41 -7.02
N GLN A 43 -1.17 8.30 -7.02
CA GLN A 43 -0.48 7.22 -7.75
C GLN A 43 -0.78 5.84 -7.14
N ILE A 44 -0.80 5.72 -5.81
CA ILE A 44 -1.16 4.46 -5.12
C ILE A 44 -2.57 4.03 -5.51
N LEU A 45 -3.52 4.96 -5.54
CA LEU A 45 -4.91 4.64 -5.92
C LEU A 45 -5.02 4.18 -7.38
N LYS A 46 -4.29 4.82 -8.31
CA LYS A 46 -4.24 4.37 -9.71
C LYS A 46 -3.62 2.98 -9.86
N ALA A 47 -2.55 2.69 -9.12
CA ALA A 47 -1.95 1.37 -9.11
C ALA A 47 -2.90 0.30 -8.57
N ARG A 48 -3.76 0.67 -7.60
CA ARG A 48 -4.79 -0.22 -7.05
C ARG A 48 -5.93 -0.46 -8.03
N GLU A 49 -6.43 0.58 -8.68
CA GLU A 49 -7.40 0.46 -9.77
C GLU A 49 -6.88 -0.46 -10.87
N TYR A 50 -5.62 -0.28 -11.30
CA TYR A 50 -5.00 -1.15 -12.29
C TYR A 50 -4.84 -2.60 -11.82
N TYR A 51 -4.50 -2.80 -10.54
CA TYR A 51 -4.40 -4.13 -9.94
C TYR A 51 -5.76 -4.83 -9.88
N ASP A 52 -6.82 -4.12 -9.54
CA ASP A 52 -8.17 -4.68 -9.49
C ASP A 52 -8.64 -5.15 -10.89
N GLU A 53 -8.23 -4.45 -11.95
CA GLU A 53 -8.58 -4.78 -13.33
C GLU A 53 -7.69 -5.88 -13.95
N HIS A 54 -6.39 -5.88 -13.63
CA HIS A 54 -5.40 -6.69 -14.35
C HIS A 54 -4.68 -7.73 -13.48
N SER A 55 -4.90 -7.72 -12.16
CA SER A 55 -4.19 -8.55 -11.18
C SER A 55 -2.66 -8.41 -11.25
N VAL A 56 -2.18 -7.28 -11.75
CA VAL A 56 -0.76 -6.91 -11.85
C VAL A 56 -0.60 -5.43 -11.50
N VAL A 57 0.59 -5.03 -11.06
CA VAL A 57 0.91 -3.60 -10.84
C VAL A 57 1.33 -2.94 -12.16
N PRO A 58 1.04 -1.65 -12.36
CA PRO A 58 1.48 -0.95 -13.56
C PRO A 58 3.03 -0.84 -13.61
N PRO A 59 3.62 -0.86 -14.83
CA PRO A 59 5.08 -0.84 -15.03
C PRO A 59 5.73 0.53 -14.74
#